data_AF-A0A2W0B3N0-F1
#
_entry.id   AF-A0A2W0B3N0-F1
#
_cell.length_a   1.000
_cell.length_b   1.000
_cell.length_c   1.000
_cell.angle_alpha   90.00
_cell.angle_beta   90.00
_cell.angle_gamma   90.00
#
_symmetry.space_group_name_H-M   'P 1'
#
loop_
_entity.id
_entity.type
_entity.pdbx_description
1 polymer ?
#
loop_
_entity_poly.entity_id
_entity_poly.type
_entity_poly.pdbx_seq_one_letter_code
_entity_poly.pdbx_strand_id
1 'polypeptide(L)'
;MRPVAISADTPEETREMCRKAGITFPVLSDAKLEAIRQYDLKIAEKGEGGREAGGPGEFLLDPSGTVRWRKLTELHPPEIVEAAKVLH
;
A
#
# COMPACT_ATOMS: atom_id res chain seq x y z
N MET A 1 9.24 18.64 -1.31
CA MET A 1 8.31 17.49 -1.22
C MET A 1 8.42 16.90 0.17
N ARG A 2 7.30 16.55 0.81
CA ARG A 2 7.28 15.87 2.13
C ARG A 2 6.64 14.49 1.93
N PRO A 3 7.42 13.40 1.83
CA PRO A 3 6.86 12.07 1.68
C PRO A 3 6.14 11.64 2.96
N VAL A 4 5.01 10.96 2.80
CA VAL A 4 4.28 10.26 3.84
C VAL A 4 3.83 8.94 3.23
N ALA A 5 4.09 7.83 3.91
CA ALA A 5 3.53 6.53 3.52
C ALA A 5 2.36 6.17 4.42
N ILE A 6 1.44 5.36 3.89
CA ILE A 6 0.31 4.79 4.62
C ILE A 6 0.37 3.28 4.39
N SER A 7 0.33 2.48 5.46
CA SER A 7 0.28 1.02 5.40
C SER A 7 -0.96 0.49 6.11
N ALA A 8 -1.45 -0.69 5.69
CA ALA A 8 -2.49 -1.44 6.41
C ALA A 8 -1.96 -2.09 7.71
N ASP A 9 -0.65 -2.12 7.91
CA ASP A 9 -0.01 -2.66 9.11
C ASP A 9 -0.42 -1.88 10.36
N THR A 10 -0.42 -2.55 11.51
CA THR A 10 -0.62 -1.90 12.81
C THR A 10 0.48 -0.87 13.11
N PRO A 11 0.26 0.07 14.06
CA PRO A 11 1.29 1.00 14.48
C PRO A 11 2.58 0.33 14.97
N GLU A 12 2.45 -0.83 15.63
CA GLU A 12 3.56 -1.62 16.15
C GLU A 12 4.40 -2.24 15.02
N GLU A 13 3.73 -2.94 14.08
CA GLU A 13 4.35 -3.53 12.89
C GLU A 13 5.03 -2.44 12.03
N THR A 14 4.34 -1.32 11.80
CA THR A 14 4.88 -0.16 11.06
C THR A 14 6.13 0.40 11.74
N ARG A 15 6.10 0.60 13.07
CA ARG A 15 7.23 1.17 13.80
C ARG A 15 8.45 0.25 13.74
N GLU A 16 8.24 -1.06 13.90
CA GLU A 16 9.32 -2.03 13.81
C GLU A 16 9.93 -2.08 12.40
N MET A 17 9.08 -2.09 11.36
CA MET A 17 9.51 -2.05 9.96
C MET A 17 10.33 -0.78 9.67
N CYS A 18 9.84 0.41 10.07
CA CYS A 18 10.55 1.67 9.87
C CYS A 18 11.95 1.65 10.52
N ARG A 19 12.05 1.11 11.73
CA ARG A 19 13.34 0.96 12.44
C ARG A 19 14.30 0.04 11.69
N LYS A 20 13.82 -1.11 11.19
CA LYS A 20 14.66 -2.09 10.46
C LYS A 20 15.11 -1.56 9.09
N ALA A 21 14.20 -0.88 8.38
CA ALA A 21 14.45 -0.38 7.03
C ALA A 21 15.16 0.99 7.00
N GLY A 22 15.37 1.64 8.16
CA GLY A 22 16.00 2.96 8.22
C GLY A 22 15.14 4.07 7.60
N ILE A 23 13.81 3.93 7.64
CA ILE A 23 12.89 4.93 7.09
C ILE A 23 12.88 6.17 7.99
N THR A 24 13.10 7.33 7.39
CA THR A 24 13.23 8.62 8.09
C THR A 24 12.04 9.56 7.89
N PHE A 25 11.10 9.21 7.02
CA PHE A 25 9.88 9.98 6.81
C PHE A 25 8.68 9.33 7.51
N PRO A 26 7.59 10.08 7.77
CA PRO A 26 6.42 9.54 8.46
C PRO A 26 5.76 8.39 7.69
N VAL A 27 5.48 7.31 8.42
CA VAL A 27 4.64 6.20 7.95
C VAL A 27 3.44 6.09 8.89
N LEU A 28 2.24 6.22 8.33
CA LEU A 28 0.97 6.14 9.04
C LEU A 28 0.39 4.73 8.92
N SER A 29 -0.22 4.26 10.01
CA SER A 29 -0.96 3.00 10.03
C SER A 29 -2.44 3.28 9.74
N ASP A 30 -2.95 2.72 8.65
CA ASP A 30 -4.36 2.64 8.27
C ASP A 30 -4.88 1.20 8.43
N ALA A 31 -4.73 0.66 9.65
CA ALA A 31 -5.14 -0.71 9.98
C ALA A 31 -6.65 -1.00 9.78
N LYS A 32 -7.47 0.04 9.61
CA LYS A 32 -8.90 -0.07 9.29
C LYS A 32 -9.21 0.12 7.80
N LEU A 33 -8.20 0.41 6.98
CA LEU A 33 -8.30 0.66 5.54
C LEU A 33 -9.21 1.84 5.17
N GLU A 34 -9.48 2.76 6.10
CA GLU A 34 -10.40 3.86 5.87
C GLU A 34 -9.83 4.84 4.83
N ALA A 35 -8.54 5.16 4.94
CA ALA A 35 -7.88 6.02 3.97
C ALA A 35 -7.67 5.30 2.64
N ILE A 36 -7.15 4.06 2.67
CA ILE A 36 -6.89 3.25 1.47
C ILE A 36 -8.16 3.10 0.61
N ARG A 37 -9.33 2.91 1.24
CA ARG A 37 -10.64 2.85 0.56
C ARG A 37 -11.03 4.18 -0.10
N GLN A 38 -10.74 5.32 0.54
CA GLN A 38 -11.03 6.64 -0.01
C GLN A 38 -10.20 6.99 -1.24
N TYR A 39 -9.02 6.36 -1.42
CA TYR A 39 -8.15 6.57 -2.57
C TYR A 39 -8.42 5.57 -3.72
N ASP A 40 -9.50 4.79 -3.66
CA ASP A 40 -9.87 3.75 -4.63
C ASP A 40 -8.72 2.78 -4.97
N LEU A 41 -7.81 2.56 -4.00
CA LEU A 41 -6.79 1.53 -4.15
C LEU A 41 -7.48 0.17 -4.07
N LYS A 42 -7.30 -0.67 -5.10
CA LYS A 42 -7.84 -2.04 -5.10
C LYS A 42 -7.36 -2.74 -3.82
N ILE A 43 -8.30 -3.15 -2.98
CA ILE A 43 -8.02 -3.99 -1.83
C ILE A 43 -7.95 -5.42 -2.34
N ALA A 44 -6.77 -6.03 -2.26
CA ALA A 44 -6.67 -7.45 -2.47
C ALA A 44 -7.13 -8.16 -1.19
N GLU A 45 -8.08 -9.08 -1.31
CA GLU A 45 -8.54 -9.95 -0.21
C GLU A 45 -7.46 -10.94 0.28
N LYS A 46 -6.25 -10.91 -0.32
CA LYS A 46 -5.16 -11.85 -0.04
C LYS A 46 -3.80 -11.15 0.08
N GLY A 47 -3.65 -10.23 1.04
CA GLY A 47 -2.31 -9.92 1.56
C GLY A 47 -1.69 -11.14 2.23
N GLU A 48 -0.38 -11.10 2.52
CA GLU A 48 0.27 -12.14 3.33
C GLU A 48 -0.50 -12.31 4.66
N GLY A 49 -0.87 -13.56 5.00
CA GLY A 49 -1.67 -13.85 6.19
C GLY A 49 -3.18 -13.68 6.07
N GLY A 50 -3.72 -13.44 4.85
CA GLY A 50 -5.17 -13.35 4.62
C GLY A 50 -5.80 -12.03 5.07
N ARG A 51 -4.99 -11.00 5.29
CA ARG A 51 -5.46 -9.65 5.61
C ARG A 51 -5.76 -8.89 4.31
N GLU A 52 -6.81 -8.08 4.34
CA GLU A 52 -7.07 -7.09 3.31
C GLU A 52 -5.89 -6.12 3.25
N ALA A 53 -5.30 -5.95 2.06
CA ALA A 53 -4.23 -4.99 1.82
C ALA A 53 -4.55 -4.17 0.57
N GLY A 54 -4.38 -2.85 0.67
CA GLY A 54 -4.45 -1.98 -0.49
C GLY A 54 -3.29 -2.27 -1.46
N GLY A 55 -3.58 -2.28 -2.75
CA GLY A 55 -2.53 -2.32 -3.78
C GLY A 55 -1.61 -1.11 -3.69
N PRO A 56 -0.34 -1.22 -4.13
CA PRO A 56 0.60 -0.12 -4.06
C PRO A 56 0.15 1.06 -4.93
N GLY A 57 0.11 2.25 -4.33
CA GLY A 57 -0.28 3.50 -5.00
C GLY A 57 0.59 4.68 -4.58
N GLU A 58 0.82 5.60 -5.50
CA GLU A 58 1.57 6.83 -5.28
C GLU A 58 0.71 8.04 -5.70
N PHE A 59 0.66 9.07 -4.85
CA PHE A 59 -0.11 10.30 -5.10
C PHE A 59 0.75 11.53 -4.86
N LEU A 60 0.63 12.52 -5.74
CA LEU A 60 1.26 13.84 -5.58
C LEU A 60 0.17 14.89 -5.37
N LEU A 61 0.20 15.54 -4.21
CA LEU A 61 -0.72 16.60 -3.84
C LEU A 61 -0.03 17.96 -3.96
N ASP A 62 -0.79 18.98 -4.39
CA ASP A 62 -0.36 20.37 -4.27
C ASP A 62 -0.62 20.92 -2.86
N PRO A 63 -0.20 22.16 -2.53
CA PRO A 63 -0.42 22.75 -1.21
C PRO A 63 -1.89 22.97 -0.81
N SER A 64 -2.83 22.92 -1.76
CA SER A 64 -4.27 22.97 -1.49
C SER A 64 -4.86 21.61 -1.09
N GLY A 65 -4.05 20.54 -1.16
CA GLY A 65 -4.50 19.16 -0.96
C GLY A 65 -5.08 18.52 -2.23
N THR A 66 -4.96 19.17 -3.39
CA THR A 66 -5.48 18.63 -4.65
C THR A 66 -4.50 17.62 -5.25
N VAL A 67 -4.98 16.43 -5.62
CA VAL A 67 -4.19 15.44 -6.36
C VAL A 67 -3.86 15.98 -7.75
N ARG A 68 -2.58 16.17 -8.04
CA ARG A 68 -2.08 16.62 -9.36
C ARG A 68 -1.53 15.47 -10.20
N TRP A 69 -1.16 14.37 -9.56
CA TRP A 69 -0.70 13.17 -10.24
C TRP A 69 -0.98 11.93 -9.37
N ARG A 70 -1.24 10.79 -10.03
CA ARG A 70 -1.41 9.49 -9.40
C ARG A 70 -0.78 8.39 -10.22
N LYS A 71 -0.27 7.35 -9.55
CA LYS A 71 0.13 6.07 -10.14
C LYS A 71 -0.46 4.95 -9.29
N LEU A 72 -1.23 4.10 -9.94
CA LEU A 72 -1.81 2.91 -9.35
C LEU A 72 -1.06 1.71 -9.91
N THR A 73 -0.55 0.85 -9.05
CA THR A 73 0.06 -0.41 -9.48
C THR A 73 -1.02 -1.47 -9.48
N GLU A 74 -1.28 -2.07 -10.64
CA GLU A 74 -2.10 -3.27 -10.68
C GLU A 74 -1.33 -4.39 -9.98
N LEU A 75 -1.90 -4.94 -8.91
CA LEU A 75 -1.46 -6.23 -8.41
C LEU A 75 -1.73 -7.24 -9.52
N HIS A 76 -0.67 -7.91 -10.01
CA HIS A 76 -0.76 -8.84 -11.11
C HIS A 76 -1.92 -9.83 -10.90
N PRO A 77 -2.71 -10.15 -11.95
CA PRO A 77 -3.81 -11.08 -11.83
C PRO A 77 -3.31 -12.43 -11.27
N PRO A 78 -4.14 -13.15 -10.51
CA PRO A 78 -3.86 -14.53 -10.08
C PRO A 78 -3.41 -15.45 -11.24
N GLU A 79 -3.79 -15.09 -12.47
CA GLU A 79 -3.44 -15.76 -13.72
C GLU A 79 -1.94 -15.84 -13.97
N ILE A 80 -1.12 -14.84 -13.60
CA ILE A 80 0.34 -14.93 -13.74
C ILE A 80 0.93 -15.93 -12.74
N VAL A 81 0.38 -15.95 -11.52
CA VAL A 81 0.79 -16.89 -10.47
C VAL A 81 0.37 -18.32 -10.83
N GLU A 82 -0.84 -18.51 -11.38
CA GLU A 82 -1.27 -19.83 -11.86
C GLU A 82 -0.56 -20.28 -13.13
N ALA A 83 -0.28 -19.37 -14.08
CA ALA A 83 0.53 -19.67 -15.25
C ALA A 83 1.96 -20.11 -14.86
N ALA A 84 2.52 -19.56 -13.78
CA ALA A 84 3.82 -20.00 -13.27
C ALA A 84 3.79 -21.41 -12.67
N LYS A 85 2.65 -21.88 -12.11
CA LYS A 85 2.55 -23.23 -11.53
C LYS A 85 2.50 -24.35 -12.57
N VAL A 86 2.04 -24.07 -13.80
CA VAL A 86 2.02 -25.04 -14.90
C VAL A 86 3.34 -25.13 -15.68
N LEU A 87 4.35 -24.34 -15.30
CA LEU A 87 5.71 -24.39 -15.89
C LEU A 87 6.68 -25.31 -15.13
N HIS A 88 6.17 -26.16 -14.23
CA HIS A 88 6.93 -27.21 -13.52
C HIS A 88 6.41 -28.60 -13.84
#